data_AF-A0A4Q1RQ55-F1
#
_entry.id   AF-A0A4Q1RQ55-F1
#
_cell.length_a   1.000
_cell.length_b   1.000
_cell.length_c   1.000
_cell.angle_alpha   90.00
_cell.angle_beta   90.00
_cell.angle_gamma   90.00
#
_symmetry.space_group_name_H-M   'P 1'
#
loop_
_entity.id
_entity.type
_entity.pdbx_description
1 polymer ?
#
loop_
_entity_poly.entity_id
_entity_poly.type
_entity_poly.pdbx_seq_one_letter_code
_entity_poly.pdbx_strand_id
1 'polypeptide(L)'
;MGRAWSTRFEVGDPVRTFQWAKDTEGFAGWYYSVTGGGHVGYESWLERDRLILMDRDPDVVGIASQPFWLHWREGKRLRRHAPDYFVRLADGRGRVVDVRAGDRMDEATAELFAGTQVACQAVGWEFSHVGVPDPVVMANVRWLSRYRRRRCGRRTDVAERLLDIFAEPTGLLAGAAQAGDRLLVLPVLFHLMWSGILAAGLEGGLLQTESLLWAERRRG
;
A
#
# COMPACT_ATOMS: atom_id res chain seq x y z
N MET A 1 -17.58 -25.24 -8.02
CA MET A 1 -17.23 -23.80 -8.05
C MET A 1 -15.95 -23.52 -7.23
N GLY A 2 -14.90 -24.35 -7.35
CA GLY A 2 -13.84 -24.42 -6.33
C GLY A 2 -12.39 -24.56 -6.81
N ARG A 3 -12.09 -24.27 -8.09
CA ARG A 3 -10.69 -24.34 -8.61
C ARG A 3 -10.10 -23.00 -9.05
N ALA A 4 -10.89 -21.93 -9.13
CA ALA A 4 -10.41 -20.62 -9.57
C ALA A 4 -9.74 -19.81 -8.44
N TRP A 5 -10.07 -20.10 -7.18
CA TRP A 5 -9.70 -19.28 -6.02
C TRP A 5 -8.33 -19.61 -5.40
N SER A 6 -7.74 -20.74 -5.79
CA SER A 6 -6.35 -21.12 -5.45
C SER A 6 -5.32 -20.49 -6.41
N THR A 7 -5.78 -19.65 -7.34
CA THR A 7 -4.91 -18.93 -8.28
C THR A 7 -4.16 -17.83 -7.53
N ARG A 8 -2.88 -17.68 -7.85
CA ARG A 8 -2.04 -16.56 -7.39
C ARG A 8 -2.39 -15.29 -8.17
N PHE A 9 -3.51 -14.68 -7.82
CA PHE A 9 -3.97 -13.44 -8.45
C PHE A 9 -2.97 -12.28 -8.27
N GLU A 10 -2.12 -12.34 -7.23
CA GLU A 10 -1.02 -11.38 -7.03
C GLU A 10 0.11 -11.46 -8.07
N VAL A 11 0.08 -12.45 -8.97
CA VAL A 11 1.05 -12.63 -10.07
C VAL A 11 0.36 -12.50 -11.44
N GLY A 12 -0.95 -12.23 -11.47
CA GLY A 12 -1.74 -12.17 -12.70
C GLY A 12 -1.59 -10.83 -13.43
N ASP A 13 -1.65 -10.89 -14.76
CA ASP A 13 -1.80 -9.69 -15.58
C ASP A 13 -3.22 -9.08 -15.41
N PRO A 14 -3.36 -7.75 -15.56
CA PRO A 14 -4.66 -7.09 -15.50
C PRO A 14 -5.65 -7.66 -16.52
N VAL A 15 -6.89 -7.92 -16.10
CA VAL A 15 -7.95 -8.48 -16.97
C VAL A 15 -8.65 -7.44 -17.84
N ARG A 16 -8.28 -6.17 -17.69
CA ARG A 16 -8.67 -5.09 -18.60
C ARG A 16 -7.43 -4.36 -19.08
N THR A 17 -7.47 -3.91 -20.32
CA THR A 17 -6.52 -2.91 -20.82
C THR A 17 -6.80 -1.61 -20.07
N PHE A 18 -5.79 -1.07 -19.38
CA PHE A 18 -5.90 0.22 -18.73
C PHE A 18 -6.41 1.28 -19.72
N GLN A 19 -7.36 2.10 -19.26
CA GLN A 19 -7.88 3.20 -20.07
C GLN A 19 -6.94 4.40 -19.97
N TRP A 20 -5.89 4.39 -20.80
CA TRP A 20 -4.98 5.52 -21.00
C TRP A 20 -5.67 6.62 -21.81
N ALA A 21 -6.67 7.29 -21.27
CA ALA A 21 -7.25 8.45 -21.93
C ALA A 21 -6.29 9.64 -21.80
N LYS A 22 -5.78 10.13 -22.94
CA LYS A 22 -4.89 11.31 -23.02
C LYS A 22 -5.56 12.60 -22.54
N ASP A 23 -6.89 12.61 -22.39
CA ASP A 23 -7.71 13.82 -22.20
C ASP A 23 -8.60 13.77 -20.94
N THR A 24 -8.38 12.83 -20.02
CA THR A 24 -9.04 12.82 -18.70
C THR A 24 -8.13 13.41 -17.62
N GLU A 25 -8.69 14.12 -16.64
CA GLU A 25 -7.97 14.77 -15.52
C GLU A 25 -7.13 13.80 -14.64
N GLY A 26 -7.27 12.48 -14.84
CA GLY A 26 -6.49 11.43 -14.18
C GLY A 26 -5.24 11.03 -14.97
N PHE A 27 -4.09 10.97 -14.30
CA PHE A 27 -2.87 10.38 -14.86
C PHE A 27 -2.89 8.86 -14.63
N ALA A 28 -2.97 8.08 -15.71
CA ALA A 28 -2.73 6.65 -15.68
C ALA A 28 -1.22 6.36 -15.75
N GLY A 29 -0.75 5.29 -15.10
CA GLY A 29 0.68 5.00 -14.99
C GLY A 29 1.01 3.62 -14.47
N TRP A 30 2.31 3.34 -14.42
CA TRP A 30 2.87 2.14 -13.80
C TRP A 30 3.66 2.51 -12.54
N TYR A 31 3.35 1.84 -11.44
CA TYR A 31 4.07 1.95 -10.17
C TYR A 31 4.90 0.69 -9.92
N TYR A 32 6.22 0.84 -9.77
CA TYR A 32 7.06 -0.28 -9.33
C TYR A 32 6.87 -0.52 -7.83
N SER A 33 6.18 -1.63 -7.51
CA SER A 33 5.97 -2.17 -6.17
C SER A 33 7.17 -2.98 -5.72
N VAL A 34 7.71 -2.69 -4.53
CA VAL A 34 8.76 -3.52 -3.93
C VAL A 34 8.23 -4.79 -3.28
N THR A 35 6.95 -4.80 -2.93
CA THR A 35 6.24 -5.96 -2.37
C THR A 35 6.09 -7.06 -3.42
N GLY A 36 5.56 -6.73 -4.60
CA GLY A 36 5.42 -7.68 -5.72
C GLY A 36 6.66 -7.82 -6.60
N GLY A 37 7.63 -6.90 -6.50
CA GLY A 37 8.82 -6.89 -7.35
C GLY A 37 8.55 -6.58 -8.83
N GLY A 38 7.43 -5.89 -9.11
CA GLY A 38 6.93 -5.65 -10.47
C GLY A 38 6.17 -4.34 -10.60
N HIS A 39 5.67 -4.06 -11.80
CA HIS A 39 4.85 -2.88 -12.06
C HIS A 39 3.37 -3.19 -11.84
N VAL A 40 2.70 -2.34 -11.06
CA VAL A 40 1.25 -2.37 -10.85
C VAL A 40 0.66 -1.11 -11.46
N GLY A 41 -0.38 -1.25 -12.27
CA GLY A 41 -0.97 -0.12 -12.97
C GLY A 41 -1.95 0.64 -12.08
N TYR A 42 -2.13 1.93 -12.38
CA TYR A 42 -3.13 2.79 -11.76
C TYR A 42 -3.71 3.73 -12.82
N GLU A 43 -4.96 4.15 -12.65
CA GLU A 43 -5.68 5.04 -13.57
C GLU A 43 -5.90 6.44 -12.98
N SER A 44 -5.57 6.65 -11.70
CA SER A 44 -5.71 7.94 -11.03
C SER A 44 -4.62 8.22 -9.99
N TRP A 45 -4.43 9.50 -9.62
CA TRP A 45 -3.51 9.89 -8.55
C TRP A 45 -3.90 9.28 -7.20
N LEU A 46 -5.21 9.16 -6.96
CA LEU A 46 -5.75 8.56 -5.75
C LEU A 46 -5.41 7.08 -5.65
N GLU A 47 -5.57 6.35 -6.75
CA GLU A 47 -5.14 4.96 -6.85
C GLU A 47 -3.64 4.80 -6.63
N ARG A 48 -2.82 5.67 -7.22
CA ARG A 48 -1.37 5.65 -7.00
C ARG A 48 -1.00 5.85 -5.53
N ASP A 49 -1.70 6.74 -4.84
CA ASP A 49 -1.48 6.98 -3.42
C ASP A 49 -1.84 5.76 -2.58
N ARG A 50 -2.97 5.11 -2.90
CA ARG A 50 -3.37 3.86 -2.26
C ARG A 50 -2.40 2.72 -2.57
N LEU A 51 -1.87 2.64 -3.79
CA LEU A 51 -0.80 1.71 -4.15
C LEU A 51 0.46 1.91 -3.29
N ILE A 52 0.89 3.16 -3.09
CA ILE A 52 2.05 3.45 -2.25
C ILE A 52 1.80 2.99 -0.80
N LEU A 53 0.59 3.20 -0.27
CA LEU A 53 0.23 2.76 1.08
C LEU A 53 0.19 1.23 1.18
N MET A 54 -0.39 0.53 0.18
CA MET A 54 -0.39 -0.93 0.15
C MET A 54 1.02 -1.51 0.00
N ASP A 55 1.91 -0.86 -0.77
CA ASP A 55 3.31 -1.30 -0.92
C ASP A 55 4.18 -1.05 0.32
N ARG A 56 3.67 -0.23 1.27
CA ARG A 56 4.28 0.02 2.58
C ARG A 56 3.76 -0.94 3.65
N ASP A 57 2.53 -1.40 3.52
CA ASP A 57 1.84 -2.21 4.53
C ASP A 57 2.57 -3.56 4.75
N PRO A 58 3.12 -3.84 5.95
CA PRO A 58 3.87 -5.06 6.20
C PRO A 58 3.00 -6.33 6.14
N ASP A 59 1.68 -6.19 6.28
CA ASP A 59 0.76 -7.32 6.16
C ASP A 59 0.46 -7.65 4.69
N VAL A 60 0.84 -6.78 3.74
CA VAL A 60 0.66 -7.01 2.30
C VAL A 60 1.90 -7.67 1.70
N VAL A 61 1.72 -8.81 1.05
CA VAL A 61 2.81 -9.60 0.43
C VAL A 61 2.67 -9.75 -1.08
N GLY A 62 1.62 -9.19 -1.67
CA GLY A 62 1.40 -9.16 -3.11
C GLY A 62 0.31 -8.18 -3.49
N ILE A 63 0.45 -7.53 -4.65
CA ILE A 63 -0.47 -6.50 -5.15
C ILE A 63 -0.66 -6.70 -6.64
N ALA A 64 -1.91 -6.76 -7.10
CA ALA A 64 -2.26 -6.80 -8.51
C ALA A 64 -3.36 -5.79 -8.82
N SER A 65 -3.22 -5.09 -9.94
CA SER A 65 -4.20 -4.12 -10.47
C SER A 65 -5.19 -4.80 -11.39
N GLN A 66 -6.49 -4.53 -11.22
CA GLN A 66 -7.59 -5.08 -12.02
C GLN A 66 -7.44 -6.57 -12.33
N PRO A 67 -7.35 -7.44 -11.30
CA PRO A 67 -6.82 -8.79 -11.44
C PRO A 67 -7.83 -9.82 -11.93
N PHE A 68 -9.14 -9.54 -11.83
CA PHE A 68 -10.21 -10.43 -12.29
C PHE A 68 -11.55 -9.70 -12.38
N TRP A 69 -12.53 -10.38 -12.99
CA TRP A 69 -13.92 -9.98 -12.98
C TRP A 69 -14.71 -10.79 -11.95
N LEU A 70 -15.31 -10.11 -10.98
CA LEU A 70 -16.34 -10.67 -10.12
C LEU A 70 -17.66 -10.69 -10.87
N HIS A 71 -18.35 -11.82 -10.83
CA HIS A 71 -19.68 -12.00 -11.40
C HIS A 71 -20.61 -12.55 -10.33
N TRP A 72 -21.78 -11.91 -10.15
CA TRP A 72 -22.80 -12.38 -9.22
C TRP A 72 -24.20 -12.08 -9.75
N ARG A 73 -25.19 -12.76 -9.18
CA ARG A 73 -26.61 -12.55 -9.49
C ARG A 73 -27.22 -11.66 -8.43
N GLU A 74 -27.93 -10.63 -8.90
CA GLU A 74 -28.76 -9.73 -8.11
C GLU A 74 -30.20 -9.89 -8.60
N GLY A 75 -30.97 -10.75 -7.93
CA GLY A 75 -32.26 -11.22 -8.44
C GLY A 75 -32.13 -11.87 -9.82
N LYS A 76 -32.72 -11.24 -10.85
CA LYS A 76 -32.64 -11.68 -12.25
C LYS A 76 -31.48 -11.07 -13.04
N ARG A 77 -30.79 -10.05 -12.51
CA ARG A 77 -29.70 -9.35 -13.21
C ARG A 77 -28.35 -10.03 -12.92
N LEU A 78 -27.54 -10.20 -13.96
CA LEU A 78 -26.14 -10.57 -13.82
C LEU A 78 -25.31 -9.29 -13.70
N ARG A 79 -24.63 -9.11 -12.56
CA ARG A 79 -23.69 -8.01 -12.34
C ARG A 79 -22.27 -8.50 -12.59
N ARG A 80 -21.43 -7.60 -13.07
CA ARG A 80 -19.99 -7.81 -13.15
C ARG A 80 -19.25 -6.59 -12.64
N HIS A 81 -18.13 -6.82 -11.97
CA HIS A 81 -17.25 -5.79 -11.44
C HIS A 81 -15.80 -6.21 -11.60
N ALA A 82 -14.94 -5.29 -12.04
CA ALA A 82 -13.50 -5.48 -12.02
C ALA A 82 -12.96 -4.59 -10.90
N PRO A 83 -12.47 -5.18 -9.79
CA PRO A 83 -11.94 -4.37 -8.69
C PRO A 83 -10.68 -3.62 -9.09
N ASP A 84 -10.41 -2.48 -8.46
CA ASP A 84 -9.20 -1.71 -8.75
C ASP A 84 -7.93 -2.49 -8.38
N TYR A 85 -7.92 -3.15 -7.21
CA TYR A 85 -6.80 -3.98 -6.75
C TYR A 85 -7.22 -5.27 -6.04
N PHE A 86 -6.32 -6.24 -6.08
CA PHE A 86 -6.26 -7.36 -5.14
C PHE A 86 -4.94 -7.30 -4.38
N VAL A 87 -5.01 -7.52 -3.08
CA VAL A 87 -3.83 -7.72 -2.24
C VAL A 87 -3.83 -9.10 -1.61
N ARG A 88 -2.66 -9.73 -1.57
CA ARG A 88 -2.41 -10.92 -0.76
C ARG A 88 -1.90 -10.48 0.60
N LEU A 89 -2.54 -10.96 1.65
CA LEU A 89 -2.09 -10.73 3.02
C LEU A 89 -1.09 -11.80 3.48
N ALA A 90 -0.24 -11.46 4.45
CA ALA A 90 0.81 -12.32 4.99
C ALA A 90 0.25 -13.62 5.62
N ASP A 91 -0.98 -13.59 6.12
CA ASP A 91 -1.70 -14.76 6.63
C ASP A 91 -2.34 -15.63 5.53
N GLY A 92 -2.13 -15.28 4.26
CA GLY A 92 -2.63 -16.00 3.09
C GLY A 92 -4.00 -15.55 2.59
N ARG A 93 -4.75 -14.73 3.35
CA ARG A 93 -6.06 -14.23 2.89
C ARG A 93 -5.90 -13.27 1.72
N GLY A 94 -6.93 -13.21 0.88
CA GLY A 94 -7.04 -12.20 -0.18
C GLY A 94 -7.87 -11.02 0.31
N ARG A 95 -7.53 -9.81 -0.13
CA ARG A 95 -8.37 -8.63 0.06
C ARG A 95 -8.58 -7.94 -1.28
N VAL A 96 -9.84 -7.70 -1.62
CA VAL A 96 -10.23 -6.88 -2.77
C VAL A 96 -10.34 -5.43 -2.32
N VAL A 97 -9.74 -4.52 -3.09
CA VAL A 97 -9.69 -3.09 -2.77
C VAL A 97 -10.22 -2.27 -3.94
N ASP A 98 -11.24 -1.47 -3.67
CA ASP A 98 -11.75 -0.45 -4.60
C ASP A 98 -11.42 0.94 -4.11
N VAL A 99 -11.00 1.81 -5.02
CA VAL A 99 -10.56 3.18 -4.73
C VAL A 99 -11.60 4.17 -5.20
N ARG A 100 -12.19 4.92 -4.26
CA ARG A 100 -13.23 5.92 -4.56
C ARG A 100 -13.10 7.13 -3.66
N ALA A 101 -13.12 8.34 -4.22
CA ALA A 101 -13.22 9.56 -3.41
C ALA A 101 -14.56 9.60 -2.66
N GLY A 102 -14.57 10.12 -1.42
CA GLY A 102 -15.71 10.01 -0.50
C GLY A 102 -16.98 10.73 -0.93
N ASP A 103 -16.90 11.59 -1.95
CA ASP A 103 -18.00 12.32 -2.58
C ASP A 103 -18.72 11.51 -3.68
N ARG A 104 -18.28 10.27 -3.96
CA ARG A 104 -18.81 9.41 -5.05
C ARG A 104 -19.53 8.15 -4.58
N MET A 105 -20.22 8.21 -3.46
CA MET A 105 -21.06 7.10 -2.95
C MET A 105 -22.53 7.31 -3.34
N ASP A 106 -22.88 6.95 -4.57
CA ASP A 106 -24.29 6.83 -4.97
C ASP A 106 -24.86 5.45 -4.56
N GLU A 107 -26.19 5.31 -4.63
CA GLU A 107 -26.90 4.07 -4.27
C GLU A 107 -26.40 2.88 -5.09
N ALA A 108 -26.13 3.07 -6.37
CA ALA A 108 -25.60 2.04 -7.26
C ALA A 108 -24.21 1.54 -6.84
N THR A 109 -23.33 2.44 -6.38
CA THR A 109 -21.99 2.09 -5.87
C THR A 109 -22.10 1.35 -4.55
N ALA A 110 -23.02 1.75 -3.67
CA ALA A 110 -23.27 1.04 -2.41
C ALA A 110 -23.76 -0.40 -2.65
N GLU A 111 -24.71 -0.60 -3.58
CA GLU A 111 -25.17 -1.93 -4.00
C GLU A 111 -24.03 -2.78 -4.59
N LEU A 112 -23.20 -2.18 -5.45
CA LEU A 112 -22.04 -2.85 -6.05
C LEU A 112 -21.04 -3.34 -4.98
N PHE A 113 -20.78 -2.51 -3.99
CA PHE A 113 -19.87 -2.81 -2.88
C PHE A 113 -20.44 -3.89 -1.95
N ALA A 114 -21.74 -3.84 -1.65
CA ALA A 114 -22.40 -4.90 -0.89
C ALA A 114 -22.31 -6.25 -1.62
N GLY A 115 -22.57 -6.27 -2.94
CA GLY A 115 -22.42 -7.47 -3.76
C GLY A 115 -20.99 -8.00 -3.79
N THR A 116 -20.01 -7.11 -3.95
CA THR A 116 -18.58 -7.42 -3.91
C THR A 116 -18.17 -8.00 -2.57
N GLN A 117 -18.62 -7.42 -1.46
CA GLN A 117 -18.35 -7.89 -0.12
C GLN A 117 -18.87 -9.32 0.10
N VAL A 118 -20.11 -9.60 -0.29
CA VAL A 118 -20.69 -10.95 -0.20
C VAL A 118 -19.89 -11.95 -1.04
N ALA A 119 -19.51 -11.58 -2.26
CA ALA A 119 -18.69 -12.44 -3.13
C ALA A 119 -17.32 -12.74 -2.52
N CYS A 120 -16.65 -11.76 -1.91
CA CYS A 120 -15.36 -11.94 -1.24
C CYS A 120 -15.49 -12.85 -0.01
N GLN A 121 -16.49 -12.60 0.83
CA GLN A 121 -16.72 -13.41 2.04
C GLN A 121 -16.99 -14.88 1.72
N ALA A 122 -17.71 -15.16 0.63
CA ALA A 122 -17.99 -16.53 0.19
C ALA A 122 -16.73 -17.35 -0.14
N VAL A 123 -15.59 -16.70 -0.36
CA VAL A 123 -14.29 -17.33 -0.65
C VAL A 123 -13.24 -17.05 0.42
N GLY A 124 -13.65 -16.54 1.58
CA GLY A 124 -12.77 -16.22 2.70
C GLY A 124 -11.87 -15.00 2.47
N TRP A 125 -12.25 -14.11 1.56
CA TRP A 125 -11.54 -12.87 1.28
C TRP A 125 -12.19 -11.67 1.97
N GLU A 126 -11.38 -10.63 2.18
CA GLU A 126 -11.83 -9.34 2.66
C GLU A 126 -12.20 -8.42 1.50
N PHE A 127 -13.07 -7.46 1.76
CA PHE A 127 -13.35 -6.35 0.86
C PHE A 127 -13.14 -5.03 1.58
N SER A 128 -12.49 -4.08 0.93
CA SER A 128 -12.27 -2.73 1.44
C SER A 128 -12.50 -1.72 0.31
N HIS A 129 -13.28 -0.68 0.59
CA HIS A 129 -13.29 0.51 -0.25
C HIS A 129 -12.47 1.60 0.45
N VAL A 130 -11.61 2.29 -0.28
CA VAL A 130 -10.64 3.23 0.28
C VAL A 130 -10.72 4.60 -0.39
N GLY A 131 -10.75 5.65 0.44
CA GLY A 131 -10.92 7.04 0.04
C GLY A 131 -9.64 7.81 -0.21
N VAL A 132 -9.72 9.13 -0.20
CA VAL A 132 -8.53 10.01 -0.14
C VAL A 132 -7.81 9.76 1.19
N PRO A 133 -6.52 9.41 1.20
CA PRO A 133 -5.78 9.28 2.45
C PRO A 133 -5.57 10.65 3.10
N ASP A 134 -5.32 10.67 4.41
CA ASP A 134 -4.94 11.89 5.10
C ASP A 134 -3.75 12.56 4.37
N PRO A 135 -3.82 13.86 4.06
CA PRO A 135 -2.82 14.53 3.25
C PRO A 135 -1.44 14.61 3.93
N VAL A 136 -1.39 14.68 5.26
CA VAL A 136 -0.14 14.71 6.03
C VAL A 136 0.52 13.35 6.00
N VAL A 137 -0.25 12.30 6.29
CA VAL A 137 0.22 10.91 6.16
C VAL A 137 0.74 10.64 4.76
N MET A 138 -0.04 11.02 3.74
CA MET A 138 0.34 10.76 2.36
C MET A 138 1.60 11.53 1.94
N ALA A 139 1.78 12.78 2.38
CA ALA A 139 2.99 13.54 2.12
C ALA A 139 4.23 12.85 2.73
N ASN A 140 4.13 12.41 3.99
CA ASN A 140 5.19 11.68 4.68
C ASN A 140 5.51 10.35 4.00
N VAL A 141 4.49 9.55 3.68
CA VAL A 141 4.68 8.25 3.05
C VAL A 141 5.20 8.38 1.61
N ARG A 142 4.76 9.39 0.84
CA ARG A 142 5.33 9.69 -0.48
C ARG A 142 6.81 10.02 -0.40
N TRP A 143 7.24 10.77 0.62
CA TRP A 143 8.66 11.02 0.88
C TRP A 143 9.41 9.72 1.16
N LEU A 144 8.92 8.90 2.10
CA LEU A 144 9.53 7.62 2.47
C LEU A 144 9.60 6.63 1.30
N SER A 145 8.63 6.68 0.37
CA SER A 145 8.59 5.79 -0.80
C SER A 145 9.84 5.89 -1.68
N ARG A 146 10.61 6.98 -1.59
CA ARG A 146 11.89 7.15 -2.30
C ARG A 146 12.96 6.15 -1.82
N TYR A 147 12.83 5.67 -0.59
CA TYR A 147 13.76 4.78 0.09
C TYR A 147 13.26 3.33 0.18
N ARG A 148 12.15 2.99 -0.48
CA ARG A 148 11.52 1.65 -0.41
C ARG A 148 12.36 0.49 -0.90
N ARG A 149 13.33 0.75 -1.78
CA ARG A 149 14.13 -0.31 -2.40
C ARG A 149 15.15 -0.88 -1.40
N ARG A 150 15.30 -2.21 -1.37
CA ARG A 150 16.23 -2.95 -0.49
C ARG A 150 17.66 -2.40 -0.47
N ARG A 151 18.13 -1.76 -1.55
CA ARG A 151 19.47 -1.15 -1.61
C ARG A 151 19.69 -0.09 -0.51
N CYS A 152 18.63 0.59 -0.08
CA CYS A 152 18.71 1.63 0.95
C CYS A 152 18.95 1.04 2.35
N GLY A 153 18.56 -0.21 2.60
CA GLY A 153 18.80 -0.93 3.87
C GLY A 153 20.00 -1.88 3.88
N ARG A 154 20.87 -1.86 2.85
CA ARG A 154 21.98 -2.84 2.73
C ARG A 154 23.06 -2.72 3.82
N ARG A 155 23.18 -1.56 4.43
CA ARG A 155 24.17 -1.28 5.47
C ARG A 155 23.64 -1.75 6.81
N THR A 156 23.75 -3.06 7.07
CA THR A 156 23.25 -3.69 8.30
C THR A 156 23.93 -3.12 9.54
N ASP A 157 25.22 -2.76 9.44
CA ASP A 157 25.98 -2.10 10.50
C ASP A 157 25.34 -0.76 10.93
N VAL A 158 24.86 0.01 9.95
CA VAL A 158 24.16 1.29 10.21
C VAL A 158 22.76 1.01 10.75
N ALA A 159 22.07 0.01 10.21
CA ALA A 159 20.73 -0.35 10.66
C ALA A 159 20.72 -0.77 12.14
N GLU A 160 21.65 -1.64 12.55
CA GLU A 160 21.81 -2.08 13.94
C GLU A 160 22.05 -0.89 14.88
N ARG A 161 23.00 0.00 14.56
CA ARG A 161 23.22 1.23 15.35
C ARG A 161 21.98 2.11 15.45
N LEU A 162 21.23 2.27 14.36
CA LEU A 162 19.99 3.05 14.38
C LEU A 162 18.94 2.42 15.30
N LEU A 163 18.82 1.09 15.29
CA LEU A 163 17.88 0.40 16.19
C LEU A 163 18.26 0.56 17.65
N ASP A 164 19.56 0.52 17.98
CA ASP A 164 20.04 0.77 19.34
C ASP A 164 19.76 2.23 19.78
N ILE A 165 20.04 3.21 18.91
CA ILE A 165 19.82 4.63 19.18
C ILE A 165 18.33 4.94 19.37
N PHE A 166 17.47 4.36 18.52
CA PHE A 166 16.02 4.58 18.57
C PHE A 166 15.30 3.57 19.47
N ALA A 167 16.01 2.79 20.29
CA ALA A 167 15.39 1.99 21.34
C ALA A 167 14.59 2.88 22.32
N GLU A 168 15.07 4.12 22.52
CA GLU A 168 14.34 5.20 23.16
C GLU A 168 13.96 6.29 22.14
N PRO A 169 12.77 6.93 22.28
CA PRO A 169 12.36 7.98 21.37
C PRO A 169 13.40 9.10 21.22
N THR A 170 13.91 9.29 20.01
CA THR A 170 14.98 10.24 19.72
C THR A 170 14.64 11.06 18.47
N GLY A 171 15.02 12.34 18.43
CA GLY A 171 14.82 13.20 17.26
C GLY A 171 15.54 12.64 16.02
N LEU A 172 14.85 12.64 14.88
CA LEU A 172 15.31 12.04 13.62
C LEU A 172 16.75 12.41 13.27
N LEU A 173 17.07 13.71 13.30
CA LEU A 173 18.38 14.19 12.88
C LEU A 173 19.45 13.98 13.94
N ALA A 174 19.09 14.11 15.22
CA ALA A 174 19.97 13.83 16.34
C ALA A 174 20.39 12.36 16.34
N GLY A 175 19.43 11.44 16.17
CA GLY A 175 19.72 10.01 16.08
C GLY A 175 20.54 9.64 14.84
N ALA A 176 20.24 10.27 13.69
CA ALA A 176 21.04 10.08 12.48
C ALA A 176 22.50 10.52 12.66
N ALA A 177 22.74 11.64 13.33
CA ALA A 177 24.08 12.15 13.59
C ALA A 177 24.87 11.26 14.57
N GLN A 178 24.20 10.66 15.55
CA GLN A 178 24.81 9.69 16.46
C GLN A 178 25.20 8.39 15.75
N ALA A 179 24.45 7.97 14.73
CA ALA A 179 24.71 6.73 14.00
C ALA A 179 25.89 6.81 13.00
N GLY A 180 26.35 8.03 12.67
CA GLY A 180 27.50 8.29 11.80
C GLY A 180 27.28 9.38 10.76
N ASP A 181 28.00 9.29 9.63
CA ASP A 181 27.86 10.24 8.51
C ASP A 181 26.43 10.23 7.95
N ARG A 182 25.77 11.38 8.03
CA ARG A 182 24.37 11.59 7.61
C ARG A 182 24.12 11.17 6.16
N LEU A 183 25.08 11.34 5.25
CA LEU A 183 24.91 10.93 3.85
C LEU A 183 24.81 9.41 3.69
N LEU A 184 25.45 8.66 4.59
CA LEU A 184 25.40 7.21 4.64
C LEU A 184 24.23 6.70 5.49
N VAL A 185 23.85 7.44 6.54
CA VAL A 185 22.83 7.04 7.52
C VAL A 185 21.41 7.29 7.04
N LEU A 186 21.12 8.49 6.50
CA LEU A 186 19.74 8.88 6.20
C LEU A 186 19.02 7.93 5.23
N PRO A 187 19.66 7.39 4.17
CA PRO A 187 19.00 6.40 3.31
C PRO A 187 18.58 5.14 4.05
N VAL A 188 19.38 4.67 5.03
CA VAL A 188 19.08 3.50 5.85
C VAL A 188 17.96 3.82 6.84
N LEU A 189 18.04 4.95 7.54
CA LEU A 189 17.01 5.42 8.47
C LEU A 189 15.65 5.52 7.77
N PHE A 190 15.56 6.22 6.64
CA PHE A 190 14.30 6.34 5.90
C PHE A 190 13.82 5.02 5.31
N HIS A 191 14.72 4.09 5.00
CA HIS A 191 14.35 2.73 4.61
C HIS A 191 13.71 1.95 5.77
N LEU A 192 14.31 2.03 6.97
CA LEU A 192 13.74 1.39 8.16
C LEU A 192 12.38 1.99 8.50
N MET A 193 12.22 3.32 8.36
CA MET A 193 10.92 3.99 8.45
C MET A 193 9.96 3.53 7.35
N TRP A 194 10.43 3.33 6.12
CA TRP A 194 9.62 2.77 5.03
C TRP A 194 9.04 1.41 5.43
N SER A 195 9.88 0.51 5.93
CA SER A 195 9.52 -0.86 6.32
C SER A 195 8.76 -0.99 7.65
N GLY A 196 8.54 0.11 8.37
CA GLY A 196 7.89 0.08 9.69
C GLY A 196 8.75 -0.48 10.81
N ILE A 197 10.06 -0.65 10.61
CA ILE A 197 11.00 -1.07 11.65
C ILE A 197 11.30 0.11 12.59
N LEU A 198 11.42 1.32 12.02
CA LEU A 198 11.37 2.55 12.78
C LEU A 198 10.00 3.21 12.55
N ALA A 199 9.41 3.75 13.61
CA ALA A 199 8.15 4.46 13.57
C ALA A 199 8.30 5.92 13.97
N ALA A 200 7.27 6.70 13.60
CA ALA A 200 7.12 8.12 13.89
C ALA A 200 5.62 8.45 13.86
N GLY A 201 5.22 9.55 14.50
CA GLY A 201 3.87 10.10 14.32
C GLY A 201 3.69 10.67 12.92
N LEU A 202 3.17 9.88 11.97
CA LEU A 202 2.99 10.31 10.58
C LEU A 202 1.73 11.15 10.35
N GLU A 203 0.83 11.20 11.34
CA GLU A 203 -0.47 11.87 11.28
C GLU A 203 -0.43 13.29 11.89
N GLY A 204 0.39 13.51 12.92
CA GLY A 204 0.40 14.77 13.68
C GLY A 204 1.11 15.94 12.99
N GLY A 205 1.80 15.69 11.88
CA GLY A 205 2.54 16.69 11.13
C GLY A 205 3.48 16.08 10.09
N LEU A 206 4.05 16.94 9.24
CA LEU A 206 5.09 16.51 8.31
C LEU A 206 6.35 16.10 9.10
N LEU A 207 7.08 15.11 8.59
CA LEU A 207 8.38 14.72 9.13
C LEU A 207 9.35 15.91 9.07
N GLN A 208 9.92 16.23 10.21
CA GLN A 208 10.90 17.30 10.43
C GLN A 208 12.15 16.72 11.09
N THR A 209 13.19 17.54 11.23
CA THR A 209 14.46 17.13 11.84
C THR A 209 14.31 16.67 13.28
N GLU A 210 13.36 17.26 14.01
CA GLU A 210 13.08 16.96 15.41
C GLU A 210 11.94 15.94 15.60
N SER A 211 11.37 15.40 14.50
CA SER A 211 10.37 14.35 14.63
C SER A 211 10.95 13.18 15.41
N LEU A 212 10.26 12.81 16.49
CA LEU A 212 10.67 11.67 17.31
C LEU A 212 10.48 10.37 16.54
N LEU A 213 11.53 9.57 16.51
CA LEU A 213 11.53 8.22 15.99
C LEU A 213 11.78 7.23 17.12
N TRP A 214 11.22 6.03 16.98
CA TRP A 214 11.46 4.91 17.87
C TRP A 214 11.47 3.60 17.08
N ALA A 215 12.14 2.58 17.59
CA ALA A 215 12.07 1.23 17.06
C ALA A 215 10.72 0.59 17.40
N GLU A 216 10.02 0.05 16.41
CA GLU A 216 8.83 -0.75 16.67
C GLU A 216 9.24 -2.06 17.33
N ARG A 217 8.60 -2.39 18.46
CA ARG A 217 8.80 -3.69 19.07
C ARG A 217 8.27 -4.73 18.09
N ARG A 218 9.09 -5.71 17.71
CA ARG A 218 8.63 -6.84 16.89
C ARG A 218 7.35 -7.41 17.52
N ARG A 219 6.24 -7.35 16.79
CA ARG A 219 5.07 -8.15 17.11
C ARG A 219 5.51 -9.61 16.99
N GLY A 220 5.57 -10.31 18.12
CA GLY A 220 5.97 -11.71 18.20
C GLY A 220 4.98 -12.65 17.55
#